data_AF-A0A2Z6D156-F1
#
_entry.id   AF-A0A2Z6D156-F1
#
_cell.length_a   1.000
_cell.length_b   1.000
_cell.length_c   1.000
_cell.angle_alpha   90.00
_cell.angle_beta   90.00
_cell.angle_gamma   90.00
#
_symmetry.space_group_name_H-M   'P 1'
#
loop_
_entity.id
_entity.type
_entity.pdbx_description
1 polymer ?
#
loop_
_entity_poly.entity_id
_entity_poly.type
_entity_poly.pdbx_seq_one_letter_code
_entity_poly.pdbx_strand_id
1 'polypeptide(L)'
;MTTKKVHVEVLGAGADALQSLNAIVEAYTDYKKVAQEEQTKRRNIEAWEKITIAQIQANRDVLINYLESSFDERANNFRFLFEKVDQAIAEGDNKQLNLFLHSITELAKSSPFKDFADLTSVKVALDDPEHEWSF
;
A
#
# COMPACT_ATOMS: atom_id res chain seq x y z
N MET A 1 33.39 -4.48 12.32
CA MET A 1 34.47 -4.58 11.31
C MET A 1 35.79 -4.78 12.03
N THR A 2 36.30 -6.01 12.00
CA THR A 2 37.56 -6.36 12.66
C THR A 2 38.61 -6.53 11.58
N THR A 3 39.40 -5.49 11.31
CA THR A 3 40.51 -5.54 10.36
C THR A 3 41.61 -6.46 10.91
N LYS A 4 41.74 -7.65 10.32
CA LYS A 4 42.83 -8.59 10.61
C LYS A 4 44.10 -8.06 9.95
N LYS A 5 44.96 -7.39 10.73
CA LYS A 5 46.30 -6.98 10.29
C LYS A 5 47.14 -8.24 10.05
N VAL A 6 47.64 -8.40 8.82
CA VAL A 6 48.60 -9.45 8.47
C VAL A 6 50.00 -8.90 8.75
N HIS A 7 50.71 -9.52 9.71
CA HIS A 7 52.13 -9.27 9.93
C HIS A 7 52.91 -10.17 8.97
N VAL A 8 53.72 -9.60 8.08
CA VAL A 8 54.61 -10.34 7.18
C VAL A 8 56.01 -10.33 7.80
N GLU A 9 56.40 -11.43 8.43
CA GLU A 9 57.81 -11.72 8.75
C GLU A 9 58.44 -12.41 7.54
N VAL A 10 59.59 -11.89 7.11
CA VAL A 10 60.29 -12.28 5.87
C VAL A 10 60.92 -13.67 6.01
N LEU A 11 60.22 -14.70 5.52
CA LEU A 11 60.75 -16.04 5.29
C LEU A 11 60.82 -16.29 3.78
N GLY A 12 62.04 -16.29 3.22
CA GLY A 12 62.40 -16.79 1.87
C GLY A 12 61.53 -16.31 0.70
N ALA A 13 62.09 -15.45 -0.17
CA ALA A 13 61.38 -14.79 -1.28
C ALA A 13 60.46 -15.68 -2.15
N GLY A 14 60.75 -16.98 -2.32
CA GLY A 14 59.89 -17.92 -3.04
C GLY A 14 58.65 -18.41 -2.26
N ALA A 15 58.75 -18.55 -0.93
CA ALA A 15 57.62 -18.91 -0.07
C ALA A 15 56.68 -17.70 0.14
N ASP A 16 57.25 -16.50 0.24
CA ASP A 16 56.54 -15.23 0.38
C ASP A 16 55.75 -14.85 -0.90
N ALA A 17 56.34 -15.10 -2.08
CA ALA A 17 55.67 -14.88 -3.37
C ALA A 17 54.46 -15.81 -3.58
N LEU A 18 54.58 -17.08 -3.19
CA LEU A 18 53.49 -18.06 -3.32
C LEU A 18 52.36 -17.80 -2.32
N GLN A 19 52.69 -17.40 -1.09
CA GLN A 19 51.70 -16.93 -0.12
C GLN A 19 50.98 -15.66 -0.60
N SER A 20 51.71 -14.70 -1.16
CA SER A 20 51.14 -13.47 -1.72
C SER A 20 50.17 -13.78 -2.86
N LEU A 21 50.53 -14.70 -3.76
CA LEU A 21 49.65 -15.13 -4.85
C LEU A 21 48.38 -15.81 -4.35
N ASN A 22 48.50 -16.71 -3.36
CA ASN A 22 47.34 -17.37 -2.76
C ASN A 22 46.40 -16.36 -2.10
N ALA A 23 46.95 -15.38 -1.36
CA ALA A 23 46.15 -14.32 -0.74
C ALA A 23 45.38 -13.48 -1.78
N ILE A 24 45.99 -13.19 -2.95
CA ILE A 24 45.32 -12.48 -4.04
C ILE A 24 44.18 -13.32 -4.63
N VAL A 25 44.42 -14.62 -4.87
CA VAL A 25 43.40 -15.53 -5.42
C VAL A 25 42.22 -15.70 -4.45
N GLU A 26 42.51 -15.86 -3.16
CA GLU A 26 41.48 -15.93 -2.11
C GLU A 26 40.69 -14.62 -2.06
N ALA A 27 41.35 -13.47 -1.99
CA ALA A 27 40.69 -12.17 -1.95
C ALA A 27 39.81 -11.90 -3.19
N TYR A 28 40.29 -12.27 -4.39
CA TYR A 28 39.51 -12.15 -5.62
C TYR A 28 38.30 -13.09 -5.62
N THR A 29 38.48 -14.33 -5.17
CA THR A 29 37.40 -15.32 -5.09
C THR A 29 36.32 -14.87 -4.10
N ASP A 30 36.73 -14.37 -2.93
CA ASP A 30 35.82 -13.85 -1.92
C ASP A 30 35.11 -12.59 -2.40
N TYR A 31 35.82 -11.67 -3.07
CA TYR A 31 35.20 -10.53 -3.72
C TYR A 31 34.13 -10.96 -4.72
N LYS A 32 34.41 -11.96 -5.58
CA LYS A 32 33.44 -12.45 -6.57
C LYS A 32 32.20 -13.06 -5.93
N LYS A 33 32.37 -13.82 -4.84
CA LYS A 33 31.24 -14.38 -4.06
C LYS A 33 30.38 -13.26 -3.47
N VAL A 34 31.01 -12.34 -2.74
CA VAL A 34 30.31 -11.20 -2.11
C VAL A 34 29.61 -10.34 -3.16
N ALA A 35 30.27 -10.05 -4.29
CA ALA A 35 29.67 -9.27 -5.37
C ALA A 35 28.40 -9.95 -5.93
N GLN A 36 28.42 -11.27 -6.10
CA GLN A 36 27.27 -12.03 -6.58
C GLN A 36 26.13 -12.09 -5.55
N GLU A 37 26.46 -12.27 -4.27
CA GLU A 37 25.48 -12.23 -3.18
C GLU A 37 24.81 -10.85 -3.09
N GLU A 38 25.59 -9.78 -3.08
CA GLU A 38 25.08 -8.41 -3.02
C GLU A 38 24.27 -8.04 -4.26
N GLN A 39 24.66 -8.49 -5.45
CA GLN A 39 23.86 -8.32 -6.66
C GLN A 39 22.50 -9.02 -6.54
N THR A 40 22.47 -10.20 -5.92
CA THR A 40 21.22 -10.93 -5.69
C THR A 40 20.34 -10.23 -4.65
N LYS A 41 20.92 -9.73 -3.56
CA LYS A 41 20.20 -8.92 -2.56
C LYS A 41 19.59 -7.67 -3.17
N ARG A 42 20.35 -6.93 -4.00
CA ARG A 42 19.84 -5.74 -4.71
C ARG A 42 18.67 -6.06 -5.63
N ARG A 43 18.79 -7.12 -6.44
CA ARG A 43 17.68 -7.58 -7.29
C ARG A 43 16.44 -7.97 -6.49
N ASN A 44 16.62 -8.61 -5.33
CA ASN A 44 15.50 -8.94 -4.46
C ASN A 44 14.82 -7.69 -3.89
N ILE A 45 15.60 -6.68 -3.49
CA ILE A 45 15.07 -5.39 -3.02
C ILE A 45 14.28 -4.70 -4.14
N GLU A 46 14.82 -4.63 -5.35
CA GLU A 46 14.13 -4.04 -6.51
C GLU A 46 12.82 -4.77 -6.85
N ALA A 47 12.82 -6.11 -6.77
CA ALA A 47 11.61 -6.90 -7.00
C ALA A 47 10.57 -6.66 -5.90
N TRP A 48 11.00 -6.64 -4.64
CA TRP A 48 10.14 -6.36 -3.49
C TRP A 48 9.54 -4.94 -3.53
N GLU A 49 10.35 -3.95 -3.90
CA GLU A 49 9.91 -2.57 -4.11
C GLU A 49 8.82 -2.50 -5.18
N LYS A 50 9.04 -3.12 -6.35
CA LYS A 50 8.05 -3.13 -7.44
C LYS A 50 6.72 -3.75 -7.02
N ILE A 51 6.76 -4.89 -6.33
CA ILE A 51 5.55 -5.58 -5.84
C ILE A 51 4.83 -4.69 -4.82
N THR A 52 5.57 -4.10 -3.90
CA THR A 52 5.01 -3.26 -2.83
C THR A 52 4.37 -2.00 -3.39
N ILE A 53 5.03 -1.33 -4.35
CA ILE A 53 4.46 -0.16 -5.04
C ILE A 53 3.20 -0.55 -5.80
N ALA A 54 3.22 -1.67 -6.53
CA ALA A 54 2.04 -2.15 -7.25
C ALA A 54 0.86 -2.42 -6.30
N GLN A 55 1.11 -3.05 -5.14
CA GLN A 55 0.08 -3.28 -4.14
C GLN A 55 -0.49 -1.97 -3.58
N ILE A 56 0.37 -0.99 -3.26
CA ILE A 56 -0.08 0.33 -2.77
C ILE A 56 -0.94 1.02 -3.82
N GLN A 57 -0.56 0.94 -5.10
CA GLN A 57 -1.31 1.55 -6.20
C GLN A 57 -2.67 0.87 -6.38
N ALA A 58 -2.73 -0.46 -6.37
CA ALA A 58 -3.99 -1.20 -6.46
C ALA A 58 -4.93 -0.85 -5.29
N ASN A 59 -4.41 -0.84 -4.06
CA ASN A 59 -5.19 -0.48 -2.88
C ASN A 59 -5.71 0.96 -2.96
N ARG A 60 -4.88 1.90 -3.43
CA ARG A 60 -5.30 3.29 -3.65
C ARG A 60 -6.46 3.35 -4.65
N ASP A 61 -6.35 2.64 -5.78
CA ASP A 61 -7.34 2.72 -6.85
C ASP A 61 -8.70 2.16 -6.38
N VAL A 62 -8.70 1.08 -5.59
CA VAL A 62 -9.92 0.56 -4.93
C VAL A 62 -10.53 1.62 -4.02
N LEU A 63 -9.73 2.25 -3.15
CA LEU A 63 -10.21 3.29 -2.22
C LEU A 63 -10.80 4.49 -2.97
N ILE A 64 -10.11 4.99 -3.99
CA ILE A 64 -10.58 6.14 -4.77
C ILE A 64 -11.89 5.80 -5.49
N ASN A 65 -11.99 4.63 -6.13
CA ASN A 65 -13.21 4.20 -6.81
C ASN A 65 -14.40 4.06 -5.84
N TYR A 66 -14.18 3.51 -4.65
CA TYR A 66 -15.22 3.45 -3.63
C TYR A 66 -15.67 4.86 -3.23
N LEU A 67 -14.73 5.77 -2.98
CA LEU A 67 -15.07 7.13 -2.58
C LEU A 67 -15.86 7.85 -3.66
N GLU A 68 -15.40 7.82 -4.90
CA GLU A 68 -16.11 8.41 -6.04
C GLU A 68 -17.53 7.86 -6.15
N SER A 69 -17.70 6.54 -6.09
CA SER A 69 -19.02 5.88 -6.16
C SER A 69 -19.93 6.27 -4.99
N SER A 70 -19.41 6.29 -3.76
CA SER A 70 -20.16 6.66 -2.55
C SER A 70 -20.61 8.12 -2.59
N PHE A 71 -19.74 9.03 -3.06
CA PHE A 71 -20.11 10.44 -3.21
C PHE A 71 -21.13 10.65 -4.32
N ASP A 72 -21.00 9.95 -5.46
CA ASP A 72 -21.96 10.02 -6.56
C ASP A 72 -23.34 9.49 -6.16
N GLU A 73 -23.40 8.34 -5.48
CA GLU A 73 -24.65 7.80 -4.95
C GLU A 73 -25.27 8.76 -3.96
N ARG A 74 -24.48 9.30 -3.03
CA ARG A 74 -24.97 10.29 -2.05
C ARG A 74 -25.53 11.53 -2.73
N ALA A 75 -24.91 12.04 -3.79
CA ALA A 75 -25.41 13.16 -4.56
C ALA A 75 -26.75 12.83 -5.24
N ASN A 76 -26.88 11.63 -5.80
CA ASN A 76 -28.13 11.15 -6.40
C ASN A 76 -29.24 10.99 -5.36
N ASN A 77 -28.93 10.43 -4.19
CA ASN A 77 -29.87 10.26 -3.10
C ASN A 77 -30.38 11.61 -2.56
N PHE A 78 -29.50 12.61 -2.40
CA PHE A 78 -29.95 13.96 -2.02
C PHE A 78 -30.88 14.57 -3.07
N ARG A 79 -30.53 14.47 -4.35
CA ARG A 79 -31.35 15.01 -5.45
C ARG A 79 -32.75 14.39 -5.44
N PHE A 80 -32.82 13.07 -5.34
CA PHE A 80 -34.08 12.33 -5.24
C PHE A 80 -34.90 12.75 -4.02
N LEU A 81 -34.27 12.89 -2.85
CA LEU A 81 -34.97 13.30 -1.63
C LEU A 81 -35.51 14.73 -1.72
N PHE A 82 -34.78 15.66 -2.34
CA PHE A 82 -35.27 17.02 -2.57
C PHE A 82 -36.44 17.06 -3.56
N GLU A 83 -36.38 16.29 -4.66
CA GLU A 83 -37.51 16.14 -5.58
C GLU A 83 -38.77 15.61 -4.87
N LYS A 84 -38.59 14.68 -3.92
CA LYS A 84 -39.69 14.15 -3.11
C LYS A 84 -40.25 15.15 -2.10
N VAL A 85 -39.40 16.02 -1.55
CA VAL A 85 -39.84 17.16 -0.73
C VAL A 85 -40.71 18.10 -1.57
N ASP A 86 -40.26 18.48 -2.76
CA ASP A 86 -41.02 19.37 -3.66
C ASP A 86 -42.39 18.75 -4.01
N GLN A 87 -42.42 17.45 -4.30
CA GLN A 87 -43.67 16.71 -4.56
C GLN A 87 -44.61 16.74 -3.34
N ALA A 88 -44.11 16.44 -2.14
CA ALA A 88 -44.93 16.44 -0.92
C ALA A 88 -45.49 17.82 -0.59
N ILE A 89 -44.74 18.90 -0.86
CA ILE A 89 -45.21 20.28 -0.74
C ILE A 89 -46.35 20.55 -1.72
N ALA A 90 -46.19 20.17 -3.00
CA ALA A 90 -47.21 20.36 -4.02
C ALA A 90 -48.51 19.61 -3.72
N GLU A 91 -48.41 18.42 -3.12
CA GLU A 91 -49.55 17.57 -2.73
C GLU A 91 -50.18 17.97 -1.38
N GLY A 92 -49.53 18.85 -0.61
CA GLY A 92 -49.95 19.19 0.76
C GLY A 92 -49.81 18.04 1.76
N ASP A 93 -49.00 17.01 1.44
CA ASP A 93 -48.80 15.84 2.29
C ASP A 93 -47.70 16.10 3.33
N ASN A 94 -48.12 16.68 4.45
CA ASN A 94 -47.22 16.97 5.58
C ASN A 94 -46.57 15.71 6.19
N LYS A 95 -47.18 14.53 6.02
CA LYS A 95 -46.62 13.28 6.56
C LYS A 95 -45.43 12.84 5.71
N GLN A 96 -45.58 12.84 4.38
CA GLN A 96 -44.48 12.57 3.46
C GLN A 96 -43.38 13.62 3.56
N LEU A 97 -43.75 14.90 3.68
CA LEU A 97 -42.77 15.99 3.86
C LEU A 97 -41.87 15.75 5.07
N ASN A 98 -42.46 15.42 6.23
CA ASN A 98 -41.68 15.13 7.43
C ASN A 98 -40.76 13.90 7.27
N LEU A 99 -41.24 12.85 6.58
CA LEU A 99 -40.45 11.65 6.32
C LEU A 99 -39.22 11.95 5.45
N PHE A 100 -39.38 12.70 4.36
CA PHE A 100 -38.27 13.04 3.46
C PHE A 100 -37.27 13.99 4.12
N LEU A 101 -37.73 15.00 4.87
CA LEU A 101 -36.84 15.90 5.62
C LEU A 101 -36.03 15.16 6.70
N HIS A 102 -36.66 14.20 7.39
CA HIS A 102 -35.95 13.33 8.32
C HIS A 102 -34.88 12.50 7.60
N SER A 103 -35.22 11.90 6.46
CA SER A 103 -34.29 11.09 5.66
C SER A 103 -33.09 11.92 5.16
N ILE A 104 -33.31 13.16 4.72
CA ILE A 104 -32.24 14.10 4.36
C ILE A 104 -31.31 14.36 5.54
N THR A 105 -31.89 14.56 6.73
CA THR A 105 -31.12 14.81 7.95
C THR A 105 -30.28 13.58 8.34
N GLU A 106 -30.84 12.38 8.26
CA GLU A 106 -30.11 11.14 8.54
C GLU A 106 -28.99 10.89 7.52
N LEU A 107 -29.24 11.10 6.23
CA LEU A 107 -28.20 11.03 5.21
C LEU A 107 -27.11 12.10 5.43
N ALA A 108 -27.48 13.31 5.83
CA ALA A 108 -26.51 14.36 6.14
C ALA A 108 -25.62 14.01 7.34
N LYS A 109 -26.17 13.33 8.35
CA LYS A 109 -25.43 12.86 9.54
C LYS A 109 -24.52 11.67 9.23
N SER A 110 -24.85 10.85 8.23
CA SER A 110 -24.00 9.70 7.87
C SER A 110 -22.70 10.18 7.23
N SER A 111 -21.59 9.54 7.60
CA SER A 111 -20.28 9.78 6.99
C SER A 111 -20.11 8.90 5.76
N PRO A 112 -19.64 9.42 4.61
CA PRO A 112 -19.24 8.59 3.47
C PRO A 112 -18.00 7.74 3.79
N PHE A 113 -17.34 8.01 4.93
CA PHE A 113 -16.19 7.25 5.43
C PHE A 113 -16.57 6.31 6.57
N LYS A 114 -17.86 6.01 6.82
CA LYS A 114 -18.22 5.17 7.97
C LYS A 114 -17.55 3.80 7.89
N ASP A 115 -17.42 3.24 6.68
CA ASP A 115 -16.83 1.93 6.45
C ASP A 115 -15.28 1.98 6.52
N PHE A 116 -14.70 3.19 6.47
CA PHE A 116 -13.28 3.44 6.69
C PHE A 116 -12.93 3.96 8.08
N ALA A 117 -13.87 3.93 9.03
CA ALA A 117 -13.63 4.46 10.38
C ALA A 117 -12.52 3.69 11.13
N ASP A 118 -12.32 2.42 10.81
CA ASP A 118 -11.22 1.61 11.35
C ASP A 118 -10.20 1.25 10.26
N LEU A 119 -9.02 1.86 10.31
CA LEU A 119 -7.95 1.59 9.35
C LEU A 119 -7.48 0.12 9.37
N THR A 120 -7.70 -0.59 10.47
CA THR A 120 -7.33 -2.01 10.60
C THR A 120 -8.26 -2.89 9.76
N SER A 121 -9.57 -2.69 9.88
CA SER A 121 -10.56 -3.41 9.07
C SER A 121 -10.39 -3.11 7.58
N VAL A 122 -10.09 -1.86 7.23
CA VAL A 122 -9.84 -1.42 5.85
C VAL A 122 -8.64 -2.12 5.26
N LYS A 123 -7.56 -2.27 6.04
CA LYS A 123 -6.39 -3.01 5.57
C LYS A 123 -6.73 -4.48 5.32
N VAL A 124 -7.47 -5.11 6.22
CA VAL A 124 -7.91 -6.51 6.04
C VAL A 124 -8.77 -6.66 4.78
N ALA A 125 -9.70 -5.72 4.53
CA ALA A 125 -10.54 -5.71 3.34
C ALA A 125 -9.75 -5.48 2.05
N LEU A 126 -8.72 -4.63 2.07
CA LEU A 126 -7.85 -4.40 0.91
C LEU A 126 -6.90 -5.58 0.61
N ASP A 127 -6.56 -6.37 1.63
CA ASP A 127 -5.75 -7.57 1.49
C ASP A 127 -6.60 -8.79 1.04
N ASP A 128 -7.93 -8.68 1.04
CA ASP A 128 -8.88 -9.72 0.60
C ASP A 128 -9.41 -9.45 -0.83
N PRO A 129 -9.00 -10.26 -1.83
CA PRO A 129 -9.42 -10.05 -3.22
C PRO A 129 -10.91 -10.34 -3.49
N GLU A 130 -11.59 -11.05 -2.59
CA GLU A 130 -13.02 -11.38 -2.72
C GLU A 130 -13.92 -10.43 -1.92
N HIS A 131 -13.33 -9.37 -1.34
CA HIS A 131 -14.10 -8.42 -0.55
C HIS A 131 -15.03 -7.57 -1.41
N GLU A 132 -16.33 -7.73 -1.20
CA GLU A 132 -17.36 -6.89 -1.83
C GLU A 132 -17.61 -5.63 -0.99
N TRP A 133 -17.38 -4.46 -1.60
CA TRP A 133 -17.73 -3.18 -1.00
C TRP A 133 -19.21 -2.86 -1.26
N SER A 134 -19.99 -2.62 -0.21
CA SER A 134 -21.38 -2.16 -0.31
C SER A 134 -21.44 -0.64 -0.43
N PHE A 135 -22.34 -0.14 -1.26
CA PHE A 135 -22.60 1.29 -1.49
C PHE A 135 -23.87 1.71 -0.74
#